data_AF-A0A1G4TPI6-F1
#
_entry.id   AF-A0A1G4TPI6-F1
#
_cell.length_a   1.000
_cell.length_b   1.000
_cell.length_c   1.000
_cell.angle_alpha   90.00
_cell.angle_beta   90.00
_cell.angle_gamma   90.00
#
_symmetry.space_group_name_H-M   'P 1'
#
loop_
_entity.id
_entity.type
_entity.pdbx_description
1 polymer ?
#
loop_
_entity_poly.entity_id
_entity_poly.type
_entity_poly.pdbx_seq_one_letter_code
_entity_poly.pdbx_strand_id
1 'polypeptide(L)'
;MNKYVSLDKRSKKAQREYHAKQRRIWGELNPVTRSVPSGKTYNRKKEKQRIGKEFRNGFEADLFFQNYILKGSAKPCAWEMNASVQRRIRLV
;
A
#
# COMPACT_ATOMS: atom_id res chain seq x y z
N MET A 1 4.16 56.99 15.90
CA MET A 1 3.90 55.70 15.21
C MET A 1 5.18 54.90 15.14
N ASN A 2 5.19 53.65 15.61
CA ASN A 2 6.35 52.78 15.40
C ASN A 2 6.44 52.41 13.93
N LYS A 3 7.56 52.78 13.28
CA LYS A 3 7.81 52.48 11.87
C LYS A 3 7.95 50.97 11.70
N TYR A 4 7.30 50.41 10.69
CA TYR A 4 7.47 49.00 10.35
C TYR A 4 8.91 48.77 9.86
N VAL A 5 9.60 47.82 10.51
CA VAL A 5 10.94 47.38 10.12
C VAL A 5 10.85 45.93 9.66
N SER A 6 11.26 45.68 8.42
CA SER A 6 11.35 44.34 7.85
C SER A 6 12.34 43.47 8.65
N LEU A 7 12.13 42.16 8.69
CA LEU A 7 12.91 41.23 9.53
C LEU A 7 14.43 41.32 9.28
N ASP A 8 14.83 41.43 8.02
CA ASP A 8 16.24 41.46 7.61
C ASP A 8 16.98 42.69 8.14
N LYS A 9 16.26 43.79 8.36
CA LYS A 9 16.81 45.07 8.84
C LYS A 9 16.83 45.19 10.37
N ARG A 10 16.34 44.17 11.09
CA ARG A 10 16.36 44.14 12.56
C ARG A 10 17.72 43.68 13.08
N SER A 11 18.02 43.99 14.34
CA SER A 11 19.22 43.44 14.99
C SER A 11 19.15 41.90 15.05
N LYS A 12 20.31 41.25 15.05
CA LYS A 12 20.41 39.77 15.15
C LYS A 12 19.65 39.22 16.37
N LYS A 13 19.61 39.97 17.48
CA LYS A 13 18.87 39.61 18.70
C LYS A 13 17.35 39.59 18.45
N ALA A 14 16.82 40.65 17.84
CA ALA A 14 15.38 40.75 17.55
C ALA A 14 14.91 39.70 16.51
N GLN A 15 15.75 39.37 15.52
CA GLN A 15 15.47 38.28 14.58
C GLN A 15 15.37 36.92 15.30
N ARG A 16 16.32 36.64 16.20
CA ARG A 16 16.33 35.40 16.99
C ARG A 16 15.08 35.27 17.84
N GLU A 17 14.68 36.33 18.53
CA GLU A 17 13.45 36.37 19.33
C GLU A 17 12.19 36.14 18.48
N TYR A 18 12.12 36.73 17.29
CA TYR A 18 11.02 36.49 16.35
C TYR A 18 10.93 35.01 15.95
N HIS A 19 12.03 34.42 15.46
CA HIS A 19 12.02 33.02 15.04
C HIS A 19 11.82 32.05 16.21
N ALA A 20 12.30 32.38 17.42
CA ALA A 20 12.05 31.57 18.61
C ALA A 20 10.56 31.48 18.95
N LYS A 21 9.79 32.57 18.76
CA LYS A 21 8.33 32.56 18.91
C LYS A 21 7.66 31.67 17.87
N GLN A 22 8.09 31.74 16.61
CA GLN A 22 7.53 30.93 15.52
C GLN A 22 7.81 29.44 15.66
N ARG A 23 8.99 29.05 16.16
CA ARG A 23 9.39 27.62 16.29
C ARG A 23 8.65 26.84 17.37
N ARG A 24 8.04 27.52 18.35
CA ARG A 24 7.34 26.85 19.47
C ARG A 24 6.05 26.18 19.05
N ILE A 25 5.48 26.60 17.92
CA ILE A 25 4.24 26.06 17.39
C ILE A 25 4.54 25.24 16.15
N TRP A 26 3.83 24.13 15.97
CA TRP A 26 3.86 23.34 14.74
C TRP A 26 2.88 23.89 13.68
N GLY A 27 2.41 25.12 13.86
CA GLY A 27 1.32 25.71 13.07
C GLY A 27 -0.02 25.08 13.45
N GLU A 28 -0.82 24.75 12.43
CA GLU A 28 -2.13 24.09 12.58
C GLU A 28 -2.01 22.57 12.80
N LEU A 29 -0.83 21.99 12.55
CA LEU A 29 -0.59 20.56 12.59
C LEU A 29 -0.03 20.14 13.96
N ASN A 30 -0.84 19.43 14.74
CA ASN A 30 -0.36 18.72 15.92
C ASN A 30 0.31 17.41 15.47
N PRO A 31 1.58 17.11 15.84
CA PRO A 31 2.23 15.84 15.49
C PRO A 31 1.45 14.58 15.93
N VAL A 32 0.50 14.71 16.86
CA VAL A 32 -0.42 13.65 17.30
C VAL A 32 -1.41 13.23 16.19
N THR A 33 -1.58 13.98 15.11
CA THR A 33 -2.43 13.54 13.97
C THR A 33 -1.90 12.32 13.24
N ARG A 34 -0.61 12.00 13.37
CA ARG A 34 0.00 10.75 12.86
C ARG A 34 -0.05 9.60 13.88
N SER A 35 -1.02 9.61 14.80
CA SER A 35 -1.22 8.50 15.73
C SER A 35 -1.80 7.29 14.98
N VAL A 36 -1.13 6.14 15.10
CA VAL A 36 -1.64 4.88 14.54
C VAL A 36 -2.81 4.43 15.43
N PRO A 37 -4.02 4.23 14.88
CA PRO A 37 -5.22 3.95 15.66
C PRO A 37 -5.13 2.66 16.49
N SER A 38 -4.31 1.71 16.06
CA SER A 38 -3.91 0.58 16.91
C SER A 38 -2.55 0.03 16.45
N GLY A 39 -1.67 -0.33 17.40
CA GLY A 39 -0.40 -0.99 17.09
C GLY A 39 -0.54 -2.39 16.48
N LYS A 40 -1.77 -2.92 16.40
CA LYS A 40 -2.10 -4.26 15.89
C LYS A 40 -2.60 -4.26 14.45
N THR A 41 -2.84 -3.09 13.85
CA THR A 41 -3.40 -2.98 12.48
C THR A 41 -2.46 -3.60 11.44
N TYR A 42 -1.14 -3.44 11.58
CA TYR A 42 -0.17 -3.98 10.65
C TYR A 42 0.48 -5.26 11.19
N ASN A 43 0.07 -6.42 10.67
CA ASN A 43 0.69 -7.71 10.99
C ASN A 43 1.47 -8.25 9.79
N ARG A 44 2.79 -8.08 9.81
CA ARG A 44 3.72 -8.50 8.74
C ARG A 44 3.61 -10.00 8.40
N LYS A 45 3.26 -10.87 9.35
CA LYS A 45 3.08 -12.31 9.09
C LYS A 45 1.86 -12.58 8.22
N LYS A 46 0.75 -11.89 8.48
CA LYS A 46 -0.48 -11.98 7.67
C LYS A 46 -0.24 -11.44 6.26
N GLU A 47 0.48 -10.33 6.14
CA GLU A 47 0.78 -9.72 4.84
C GLU A 47 1.64 -10.62 3.95
N LYS A 48 2.68 -11.24 4.50
CA LYS A 48 3.49 -12.24 3.79
C LYS A 48 2.66 -13.45 3.33
N GLN A 49 1.72 -13.90 4.15
CA GLN A 49 0.82 -14.99 3.76
C GLN A 49 -0.15 -14.58 2.65
N ARG A 50 -0.64 -13.33 2.66
CA ARG A 50 -1.49 -12.79 1.60
C ARG A 50 -0.74 -12.72 0.28
N ILE A 51 0.42 -12.07 0.26
CA ILE A 51 1.28 -11.96 -0.93
C ILE A 51 1.67 -13.35 -1.44
N GLY A 52 2.04 -14.28 -0.55
CA GLY A 52 2.37 -15.65 -0.94
C GLY A 52 1.17 -16.48 -1.45
N LYS A 53 -0.06 -16.15 -1.07
CA LYS A 53 -1.28 -16.74 -1.66
C LYS A 53 -1.56 -16.13 -3.04
N GLU A 54 -1.46 -14.80 -3.16
CA GLU A 54 -1.65 -14.09 -4.42
C GLU A 54 -0.62 -14.53 -5.48
N PHE A 55 0.65 -14.70 -5.10
CA PHE A 55 1.69 -15.19 -6.00
C PHE A 55 1.43 -16.63 -6.50
N ARG A 56 0.89 -17.51 -5.65
CA ARG A 56 0.48 -18.87 -6.09
C ARG A 56 -0.73 -18.83 -7.02
N ASN A 57 -1.75 -18.04 -6.66
CA ASN A 57 -2.98 -17.94 -7.45
C ASN A 57 -2.75 -17.26 -8.82
N GLY A 58 -1.84 -16.27 -8.90
CA GLY A 58 -1.49 -15.58 -10.14
C GLY A 58 -0.64 -16.44 -11.08
N PHE A 59 0.33 -17.18 -10.55
CA PHE A 59 1.16 -18.10 -11.35
C PHE A 59 0.33 -19.27 -11.92
N GLU A 60 -0.66 -19.75 -11.18
CA GLU A 60 -1.55 -20.83 -11.63
C GLU A 60 -2.52 -20.37 -12.73
N ALA A 61 -2.99 -19.12 -12.69
CA ALA A 61 -3.82 -18.54 -13.75
C ALA A 61 -3.04 -18.28 -15.04
N ASP A 62 -1.82 -17.73 -14.96
CA ASP A 62 -0.96 -17.48 -16.14
C ASP A 62 -0.57 -18.77 -16.86
N LEU A 63 -0.21 -19.82 -16.12
CA LEU A 63 0.11 -21.14 -16.71
C LEU A 63 -1.10 -21.80 -17.39
N PHE A 64 -2.31 -21.56 -16.89
CA PHE A 64 -3.54 -22.04 -17.53
C PHE A 64 -3.78 -21.33 -18.86
N PHE A 65 -3.64 -20.00 -18.91
CA PHE A 65 -3.80 -19.24 -20.15
C PHE A 65 -2.71 -19.52 -21.18
N GLN A 66 -1.44 -19.65 -20.76
CA GLN A 66 -0.35 -19.99 -21.68
C GLN A 66 -0.49 -21.40 -22.28
N ASN A 67 -0.90 -22.40 -21.49
CA ASN A 67 -1.15 -23.73 -22.04
C ASN A 67 -2.36 -23.78 -22.97
N TYR A 68 -3.41 -22.98 -22.70
CA TYR A 68 -4.61 -22.92 -23.54
C TYR A 68 -4.36 -22.20 -24.88
N ILE A 69 -3.45 -21.21 -24.91
CA ILE A 69 -3.08 -20.49 -26.13
C ILE A 69 -2.02 -21.23 -26.96
N LEU A 70 -1.04 -21.91 -26.32
CA LEU A 70 0.02 -22.64 -27.03
C LEU A 70 -0.41 -24.02 -27.54
N LYS A 71 -1.40 -24.67 -26.91
CA LYS A 71 -2.03 -25.88 -27.44
C LYS A 71 -3.31 -25.52 -28.17
N GLY A 72 -3.15 -24.98 -29.39
CA GLY A 72 -4.27 -24.70 -30.28
C GLY A 72 -5.25 -25.87 -30.34
N SER A 73 -6.50 -25.60 -29.95
CA SER A 73 -7.73 -26.29 -30.35
C SER A 73 -7.66 -27.80 -30.63
N ALA A 74 -7.08 -28.60 -29.74
CA ALA A 74 -7.39 -30.02 -29.66
C ALA A 74 -8.37 -30.20 -28.50
N LYS A 75 -9.65 -30.46 -28.82
CA LYS A 75 -10.67 -30.82 -27.83
C LYS A 75 -10.12 -31.96 -26.97
N PRO A 76 -10.04 -31.84 -25.63
CA PRO A 76 -9.63 -32.96 -24.80
C PRO A 76 -10.65 -34.09 -24.98
N CYS A 77 -10.15 -35.27 -25.35
CA CYS A 77 -10.98 -36.46 -25.48
C CYS A 77 -11.58 -36.78 -24.10
N ALA A 78 -12.90 -36.99 -24.03
CA ALA A 78 -13.68 -36.98 -22.79
C ALA A 78 -13.27 -38.00 -21.70
N TRP A 79 -12.27 -38.85 -21.98
CA TRP A 79 -11.78 -39.89 -21.07
C TRP A 79 -10.56 -39.48 -20.23
N GLU A 80 -9.92 -38.32 -20.47
CA GLU A 80 -8.78 -37.83 -19.68
C GLU A 80 -9.16 -36.84 -18.56
N MET A 81 -10.44 -36.70 -18.23
CA MET A 81 -10.84 -35.92 -17.06
C MET A 81 -10.76 -36.79 -15.79
N ASN A 82 -9.67 -36.66 -15.03
CA ASN A 82 -9.60 -37.22 -13.68
C ASN A 82 -10.81 -36.76 -12.84
N ALA A 83 -11.40 -37.68 -12.07
CA ALA A 83 -12.64 -37.51 -11.30
C ALA A 83 -12.64 -36.36 -10.26
N SER A 84 -11.50 -35.70 -10.04
CA SER A 84 -11.37 -34.50 -9.22
C SER A 84 -11.83 -33.23 -9.94
N VAL A 85 -11.61 -33.13 -11.26
CA VAL A 85 -11.97 -31.96 -12.07
C VAL A 85 -13.48 -31.91 -12.34
N GLN A 86 -14.11 -33.07 -12.56
CA GLN A 86 -15.55 -33.15 -12.83
C GLN A 86 -16.42 -32.74 -11.62
N ARG A 87 -15.96 -32.95 -10.38
CA ARG A 87 -16.70 -32.54 -9.18
C ARG A 87 -16.74 -31.02 -8.97
N ARG A 88 -15.84 -30.26 -9.60
CA ARG A 88 -15.75 -28.81 -9.42
C ARG A 88 -16.55 -28.01 -10.44
N ILE A 89 -16.82 -28.59 -11.62
CA ILE A 89 -17.64 -27.95 -12.66
C ILE A 89 -19.15 -28.07 -12.39
N ARG A 90 -19.57 -29.06 -11.59
CA ARG A 90 -21.01 -29.29 -11.29
C ARG A 90 -21.58 -28.41 -10.16
N LEU A 91 -20.76 -27.55 -9.54
CA LEU A 91 -21.16 -26.71 -8.39
C LEU A 91 -20.97 -25.20 -8.64
N VAL A 92 -20.77 -24.81 -9.90
CA VAL A 92 -20.91 -23.42 -10.39
C VAL A 92 -22.07 -23.42 -11.38
#